data_AF-A0A409YBG5-F1
#
_entry.id   AF-A0A409YBG5-F1
#
_cell.length_a   1.000
_cell.length_b   1.000
_cell.length_c   1.000
_cell.angle_alpha   90.00
_cell.angle_beta   90.00
_cell.angle_gamma   90.00
#
_symmetry.space_group_name_H-M   'P 1'
#
loop_
_entity.id
_entity.type
_entity.pdbx_description
1 polymer ?
#
loop_
_entity_poly.entity_id
_entity_poly.type
_entity_poly.pdbx_seq_one_letter_code
_entity_poly.pdbx_strand_id
1 'polypeptide(L)'
;MPHKKAKRSVRDKQRLESGSDLAPGKESLSNEAIPKSAARVLNAFAIREEWKSKKRKHEDSDEKRQGKRQKTSEGRDKSASLTIRPGESMQHFNKRVESDWRPLVKSAVEISRAVARNVAKAERGAKQDKRTKGKVKPAEEVETTERHQRSPSPPPQEAKFSTRPKEFATASTSAPKRLNDIAQAPPELKRLPRGASPAIAKREGVLSMSQKVLMEQEREKAIARYRQLKASRRLTSNVEIKDGDDS
;
A
#
# COMPACT_ATOMS: atom_id res chain seq x y z
N MET A 1 9.75 11.76 52.79
CA MET A 1 8.69 12.34 51.94
C MET A 1 7.32 11.71 52.24
N PRO A 2 6.35 12.47 52.78
CA PRO A 2 5.06 11.95 53.29
C PRO A 2 4.06 11.45 52.22
N HIS A 3 4.30 11.70 50.94
CA HIS A 3 3.27 11.53 49.89
C HIS A 3 3.08 10.10 49.37
N LYS A 4 3.91 9.12 49.77
CA LYS A 4 3.70 7.70 49.40
C LYS A 4 2.73 6.95 50.32
N LYS A 5 2.56 7.39 51.58
CA LYS A 5 1.73 6.69 52.59
C LYS A 5 0.22 6.85 52.32
N ALA A 6 -0.21 8.02 51.86
CA ALA A 6 -1.63 8.30 51.62
C ALA A 6 -2.28 7.42 50.52
N LYS A 7 -1.55 7.06 49.46
CA LYS A 7 -2.08 6.17 48.42
C LYS A 7 -2.13 4.71 48.84
N ARG A 8 -1.28 4.32 49.80
CA ARG A 8 -1.25 2.97 50.35
C ARG A 8 -2.43 2.75 51.30
N SER A 9 -2.70 3.70 52.20
CA SER A 9 -3.82 3.60 53.14
C SER A 9 -5.19 3.52 52.44
N VAL A 10 -5.38 4.26 51.35
CA VAL A 10 -6.63 4.19 50.56
C VAL A 10 -6.78 2.82 49.89
N ARG A 11 -5.70 2.27 49.32
CA ARG A 11 -5.72 0.95 48.69
C ARG A 11 -5.96 -0.18 49.70
N ASP A 12 -5.36 -0.07 50.88
CA ASP A 12 -5.51 -1.06 51.94
C ASP A 12 -6.94 -1.01 52.53
N LYS A 13 -7.53 0.20 52.70
CA LYS A 13 -8.95 0.35 53.06
C LYS A 13 -9.88 -0.26 52.03
N GLN A 14 -9.67 0.04 50.74
CA GLN A 14 -10.48 -0.54 49.66
C GLN A 14 -10.37 -2.07 49.59
N ARG A 15 -9.18 -2.64 49.84
CA ARG A 15 -8.97 -4.08 49.86
C ARG A 15 -9.62 -4.75 51.08
N LEU A 16 -9.64 -4.07 52.24
CA LEU A 16 -10.36 -4.51 53.43
C LEU A 16 -11.88 -4.45 53.23
N GLU A 17 -12.39 -3.36 52.62
CA GLU A 17 -13.80 -3.18 52.29
C GLU A 17 -14.29 -4.17 51.24
N SER A 18 -13.48 -4.46 50.22
CA SER A 18 -13.84 -5.40 49.15
C SER A 18 -13.73 -6.87 49.54
N GLY A 19 -13.01 -7.18 50.63
CA GLY A 19 -12.59 -8.53 50.97
C GLY A 19 -11.58 -9.11 49.97
N SER A 20 -10.65 -9.95 50.44
CA SER A 20 -9.68 -10.63 49.56
C SER A 20 -10.11 -12.03 49.15
N ASP A 21 -11.24 -12.52 49.66
CA ASP A 21 -11.65 -13.92 49.58
C ASP A 21 -13.18 -14.07 49.53
N LEU A 22 -13.83 -13.24 48.71
CA LEU A 22 -15.24 -13.45 48.36
C LEU A 22 -15.29 -14.24 47.05
N ALA A 23 -15.91 -15.40 47.08
CA ALA A 23 -16.26 -16.12 45.86
C ALA A 23 -17.07 -15.18 44.94
N PRO A 24 -16.86 -15.24 43.61
CA PRO A 24 -17.61 -14.40 42.68
C PRO A 24 -19.11 -14.59 42.92
N GLY A 25 -19.80 -13.50 43.26
CA GLY A 25 -21.23 -13.52 43.56
C GLY A 25 -22.04 -13.99 42.35
N LYS A 26 -23.26 -14.50 42.57
CA LYS A 26 -24.14 -14.94 41.46
C LYS A 26 -24.50 -13.82 40.48
N GLU A 27 -24.44 -12.57 40.95
CA GLU A 27 -24.56 -11.32 40.19
C GLU A 27 -23.29 -10.93 39.40
N SER A 28 -22.19 -11.68 39.54
CA SER A 28 -20.91 -11.38 38.87
C SER A 28 -21.04 -11.56 37.36
N LEU A 29 -21.72 -12.61 36.90
CA LEU A 29 -21.86 -12.87 35.46
C LEU A 29 -22.78 -11.87 34.72
N SER A 30 -23.74 -11.26 35.43
CA SER A 30 -24.65 -10.25 34.86
C SER A 30 -24.03 -8.86 34.82
N ASN A 31 -23.15 -8.53 35.79
CA ASN A 31 -22.51 -7.22 35.90
C ASN A 31 -21.05 -7.20 35.40
N GLU A 32 -20.47 -8.35 35.06
CA GLU A 32 -19.15 -8.43 34.45
C GLU A 32 -19.17 -7.74 33.09
N ALA A 33 -18.21 -6.83 32.90
CA ALA A 33 -18.02 -6.15 31.63
C ALA A 33 -17.79 -7.21 30.54
N ILE A 34 -18.78 -7.36 29.65
CA ILE A 34 -18.74 -8.31 28.54
C ILE A 34 -17.36 -8.21 27.87
N PRO A 35 -16.61 -9.31 27.76
CA PRO A 35 -15.27 -9.26 27.21
C PRO A 35 -15.32 -8.65 25.81
N LYS A 36 -14.35 -7.78 25.51
CA LYS A 36 -14.35 -6.96 24.28
C LYS A 36 -14.54 -7.79 23.00
N SER A 37 -14.07 -9.04 23.00
CA SER A 37 -14.30 -10.00 21.91
C SER A 37 -15.78 -10.35 21.76
N ALA A 38 -16.45 -10.77 22.84
CA ALA A 38 -17.88 -11.09 22.84
C ALA A 38 -18.75 -9.85 22.56
N ALA A 39 -18.39 -8.69 23.12
CA ALA A 39 -19.09 -7.43 22.88
C ALA A 39 -19.07 -7.06 21.37
N ARG A 40 -17.97 -7.33 20.66
CA ARG A 40 -17.91 -7.12 19.20
C ARG A 40 -18.79 -8.09 18.42
N VAL A 41 -18.97 -9.32 18.90
CA VAL A 41 -19.82 -10.32 18.25
C VAL A 41 -21.29 -10.00 18.48
N LEU A 42 -21.68 -9.70 19.72
CA LEU A 42 -23.05 -9.34 20.08
C LEU A 42 -23.47 -8.03 19.39
N ASN A 43 -22.60 -7.03 19.35
CA ASN A 43 -22.87 -5.76 18.67
C ASN A 43 -22.57 -5.77 17.17
N ALA A 44 -22.28 -6.92 16.56
CA ALA A 44 -21.84 -7.00 15.16
C ALA A 44 -22.87 -6.43 14.18
N PHE A 45 -24.16 -6.61 14.46
CA PHE A 45 -25.25 -6.06 13.65
C PHE A 45 -25.26 -4.52 13.70
N ALA A 46 -25.26 -3.94 14.89
CA ALA A 46 -25.21 -2.49 15.10
C ALA A 46 -23.96 -1.85 14.47
N ILE A 47 -22.79 -2.48 14.61
CA ILE A 47 -21.54 -2.01 13.98
C ILE A 47 -21.65 -2.00 12.45
N ARG A 48 -22.29 -3.03 11.86
CA ARG A 48 -22.51 -3.09 10.41
C ARG A 48 -23.50 -2.04 9.94
N GLU A 49 -24.58 -1.81 10.68
CA GLU A 49 -25.57 -0.77 10.36
C GLU A 49 -25.00 0.64 10.50
N GLU A 50 -24.24 0.90 11.57
CA GLU A 50 -23.55 2.16 11.78
C GLU A 50 -22.55 2.40 10.65
N TRP A 51 -21.79 1.39 10.25
CA TRP A 51 -20.84 1.51 9.13
C TRP A 51 -21.55 1.76 7.80
N LYS A 52 -22.63 1.04 7.49
CA LYS A 52 -23.44 1.26 6.28
C LYS A 52 -24.05 2.67 6.28
N SER A 53 -24.59 3.12 7.42
CA SER A 53 -25.19 4.44 7.57
C SER A 53 -24.15 5.54 7.47
N LYS A 54 -22.98 5.35 8.08
CA LYS A 54 -21.84 6.28 7.97
C LYS A 54 -21.30 6.34 6.55
N LYS A 55 -21.27 5.21 5.83
CA LYS A 55 -20.85 5.17 4.43
C LYS A 55 -21.83 5.94 3.53
N ARG A 56 -23.14 5.71 3.68
CA ARG A 56 -24.18 6.47 2.95
C ARG A 56 -24.11 7.97 3.26
N LYS A 57 -24.01 8.34 4.55
CA LYS A 57 -23.88 9.73 4.98
C LYS A 57 -22.57 10.40 4.53
N HIS A 58 -21.52 9.63 4.27
CA HIS A 58 -20.26 10.16 3.75
C HIS A 58 -20.34 10.39 2.23
N GLU A 59 -21.14 9.62 1.50
CA GLU A 59 -21.36 9.84 0.05
C GLU A 59 -22.27 11.06 -0.20
N ASP A 60 -23.22 11.37 0.69
CA ASP A 60 -24.08 12.58 0.59
C ASP A 60 -23.47 13.84 1.24
N SER A 61 -22.41 13.70 2.03
CA SER A 61 -21.75 14.81 2.74
C SER A 61 -20.31 14.95 2.25
N ASP A 62 -20.15 15.24 0.95
CA ASP A 62 -18.86 15.55 0.32
C ASP A 62 -18.21 16.84 0.85
N GLU A 63 -18.83 17.50 1.83
CA GLU A 63 -18.18 18.54 2.63
C GLU A 63 -18.10 18.14 4.11
N LYS A 64 -16.85 17.97 4.56
CA LYS A 64 -16.39 18.05 5.95
C LYS A 64 -16.91 16.98 6.90
N ARG A 65 -16.13 15.91 7.11
CA ARG A 65 -15.94 15.37 8.47
C ARG A 65 -14.50 15.05 8.82
N GLN A 66 -13.96 15.97 9.60
CA GLN A 66 -12.78 15.90 10.45
C GLN A 66 -12.77 14.61 11.31
N GLY A 67 -11.95 13.64 10.91
CA GLY A 67 -11.44 12.61 11.80
C GLY A 67 -10.15 13.11 12.45
N LYS A 68 -10.18 13.34 13.77
CA LYS A 68 -9.09 13.82 14.64
C LYS A 68 -7.66 13.43 14.18
N ARG A 69 -6.79 14.46 14.16
CA ARG A 69 -5.32 14.52 13.94
C ARG A 69 -4.83 14.68 12.50
N GLN A 70 -4.97 15.90 11.98
CA GLN A 70 -3.79 16.72 11.69
C GLN A 70 -4.20 18.20 11.72
N LYS A 71 -3.51 19.00 12.54
CA LYS A 71 -3.62 20.46 12.51
C LYS A 71 -2.86 20.94 11.27
N THR A 72 -3.37 20.64 10.08
CA THR A 72 -2.97 21.32 8.86
C THR A 72 -3.78 22.60 8.81
N SER A 73 -3.09 23.73 8.72
CA SER A 73 -3.66 25.06 8.60
C SER A 73 -4.55 25.16 7.36
N GLU A 74 -5.81 24.77 7.48
CA GLU A 74 -6.85 25.08 6.49
C GLU A 74 -7.16 26.58 6.61
N GLY A 75 -7.11 27.28 5.48
CA GLY A 75 -7.45 28.69 5.39
C GLY A 75 -6.30 29.64 5.04
N ARG A 76 -5.26 29.17 4.35
CA ARG A 76 -4.40 30.11 3.62
C ARG A 76 -4.33 29.72 2.16
N ASP A 77 -5.20 30.35 1.39
CA ASP A 77 -4.97 30.74 0.00
C ASP A 77 -3.62 31.48 -0.08
N LYS A 78 -2.53 30.70 -0.03
CA LYS A 78 -1.16 31.17 -0.15
C LYS A 78 -0.49 30.46 -1.33
N SER A 79 -1.09 30.66 -2.49
CA SER A 79 -0.30 30.97 -3.68
C SER A 79 0.31 32.39 -3.60
N ALA A 80 0.44 32.98 -2.40
CA ALA A 80 1.27 34.14 -2.15
C ALA A 80 2.59 33.87 -2.84
N SER A 81 2.81 34.62 -3.92
CA SER A 81 3.80 34.36 -4.96
C SER A 81 5.06 33.76 -4.36
N LEU A 82 5.46 32.57 -4.83
CA LEU A 82 6.67 31.86 -4.40
C LEU A 82 7.90 32.65 -4.86
N THR A 83 8.08 33.81 -4.24
CA THR A 83 9.14 34.76 -4.43
C THR A 83 10.06 34.67 -3.22
N ILE A 84 11.33 34.94 -3.46
CA ILE A 84 12.33 35.03 -2.41
C ILE A 84 12.01 36.29 -1.61
N ARG A 85 11.83 36.14 -0.30
CA ARG A 85 11.59 37.30 0.56
C ARG A 85 12.89 38.10 0.72
N PRO A 86 12.85 39.43 0.86
CA PRO A 86 14.05 40.20 1.13
C PRO A 86 14.72 39.69 2.42
N GLY A 87 16.02 39.41 2.36
CA GLY A 87 16.80 38.85 3.47
C GLY A 87 16.67 37.33 3.68
N GLU A 88 15.91 36.62 2.84
CA GLU A 88 15.83 35.17 2.87
C GLU A 88 16.94 34.54 2.02
N SER A 89 17.65 33.54 2.57
CA SER A 89 18.59 32.75 1.77
C SER A 89 17.85 31.78 0.83
N MET A 90 18.44 31.49 -0.33
CA MET A 90 17.87 30.56 -1.32
C MET A 90 17.48 29.19 -0.72
N GLN A 91 18.25 28.70 0.24
CA GLN A 91 17.96 27.44 0.94
C GLN A 91 16.66 27.50 1.75
N HIS A 92 16.38 28.63 2.39
CA HIS A 92 15.16 28.81 3.18
C HIS A 92 13.93 28.92 2.29
N PHE A 93 14.10 29.60 1.13
CA PHE A 93 13.09 29.65 0.09
C PHE A 93 12.74 28.24 -0.41
N ASN A 94 13.74 27.43 -0.76
CA ASN A 94 13.53 26.04 -1.20
C ASN A 94 12.82 25.20 -0.13
N LYS A 95 13.21 25.33 1.14
CA LYS A 95 12.52 24.64 2.26
C LYS A 95 11.05 25.03 2.36
N ARG A 96 10.71 26.32 2.16
CA ARG A 96 9.32 26.79 2.17
C ARG A 96 8.52 26.26 0.98
N VAL A 97 9.10 26.36 -0.22
CA VAL A 97 8.49 25.80 -1.45
C VAL A 97 8.18 24.33 -1.25
N GLU A 98 9.15 23.56 -0.75
CA GLU A 98 8.97 22.15 -0.45
C GLU A 98 7.90 21.93 0.63
N SER A 99 7.89 22.69 1.72
CA SER A 99 6.88 22.52 2.77
C SER A 99 5.46 22.78 2.27
N ASP A 100 5.28 23.75 1.37
CA ASP A 100 3.99 24.10 0.80
C ASP A 100 3.53 23.06 -0.23
N TRP A 101 4.45 22.47 -1.00
CA TRP A 101 4.13 21.49 -2.05
C TRP A 101 4.10 20.04 -1.55
N ARG A 102 4.79 19.73 -0.44
CA ARG A 102 4.86 18.38 0.15
C ARG A 102 3.47 17.77 0.41
N PRO A 103 2.46 18.48 0.96
CA PRO A 103 1.13 17.92 1.17
C PRO A 103 0.44 17.54 -0.14
N LEU A 104 0.55 18.37 -1.17
CA LEU A 104 -0.06 18.14 -2.49
C LEU A 104 0.61 16.96 -3.22
N VAL A 105 1.95 16.89 -3.19
CA VAL A 105 2.68 15.75 -3.76
C VAL A 105 2.31 14.47 -3.00
N LYS A 106 2.23 14.52 -1.68
CA LYS A 106 1.85 13.37 -0.85
C LYS A 106 0.42 12.90 -1.16
N SER A 107 -0.55 13.80 -1.27
CA SER A 107 -1.93 13.43 -1.60
C SER A 107 -2.03 12.83 -3.01
N ALA A 108 -1.36 13.40 -4.00
CA ALA A 108 -1.29 12.85 -5.36
C ALA A 108 -0.69 11.43 -5.40
N VAL A 109 0.36 11.18 -4.60
CA VAL A 109 0.96 9.84 -4.48
C VAL A 109 0.01 8.86 -3.79
N GLU A 110 -0.70 9.28 -2.75
CA GLU A 110 -1.69 8.43 -2.07
C GLU A 110 -2.87 8.09 -2.99
N ILE A 111 -3.37 9.05 -3.75
CA ILE A 111 -4.44 8.89 -4.74
C ILE A 111 -3.99 7.92 -5.85
N SER A 112 -2.81 8.15 -6.44
CA SER A 112 -2.31 7.27 -7.52
C SER A 112 -2.11 5.83 -7.04
N ARG A 113 -1.64 5.63 -5.79
CA ARG A 113 -1.53 4.31 -5.18
C ARG A 113 -2.90 3.66 -4.94
N ALA A 114 -3.92 4.42 -4.56
CA ALA A 114 -5.28 3.92 -4.42
C ALA A 114 -5.86 3.47 -5.76
N VAL A 115 -5.68 4.28 -6.81
CA VAL A 115 -6.09 3.94 -8.19
C VAL A 115 -5.41 2.65 -8.64
N ALA A 116 -4.09 2.54 -8.48
CA ALA A 116 -3.34 1.34 -8.86
C ALA A 116 -3.85 0.07 -8.16
N ARG A 117 -4.22 0.16 -6.87
CA ARG A 117 -4.83 -0.97 -6.14
C ARG A 117 -6.21 -1.33 -6.67
N ASN A 118 -7.04 -0.34 -6.99
CA ASN A 118 -8.38 -0.55 -7.52
C ASN A 118 -8.32 -1.22 -8.89
N VAL A 119 -7.43 -0.76 -9.78
CA VAL A 119 -7.17 -1.39 -11.08
C VAL A 119 -6.70 -2.83 -10.91
N ALA A 120 -5.70 -3.08 -10.07
CA ALA A 120 -5.21 -4.44 -9.82
C ALA A 120 -6.29 -5.37 -9.23
N LYS A 121 -7.19 -4.84 -8.41
CA LYS A 121 -8.34 -5.60 -7.86
C LYS A 121 -9.38 -5.91 -8.93
N ALA A 122 -9.72 -4.94 -9.78
CA ALA A 122 -10.64 -5.10 -10.89
C ALA A 122 -10.13 -6.15 -11.91
N GLU A 123 -8.84 -6.08 -12.27
CA GLU A 123 -8.23 -7.07 -13.15
C GLU A 123 -8.23 -8.49 -12.56
N ARG A 124 -8.00 -8.63 -11.25
CA ARG A 124 -8.08 -9.92 -10.56
C ARG A 124 -9.51 -10.47 -10.55
N GLY A 125 -10.51 -9.62 -10.30
CA GLY A 125 -11.92 -10.00 -10.38
C GLY A 125 -12.30 -10.50 -11.78
N ALA A 126 -11.96 -9.74 -12.82
CA ALA A 126 -12.23 -10.13 -14.21
C ALA A 126 -11.56 -11.45 -14.61
N LYS A 127 -10.36 -11.75 -14.08
CA LYS A 127 -9.69 -13.04 -14.30
C LYS A 127 -10.38 -14.18 -13.56
N GLN A 128 -10.97 -13.95 -12.39
CA GLN A 128 -11.73 -14.97 -11.66
C GLN A 128 -13.06 -15.28 -12.35
N ASP A 129 -13.78 -14.27 -12.83
CA ASP A 129 -15.06 -14.44 -13.54
C ASP A 129 -14.90 -15.19 -14.87
N LYS A 130 -13.78 -15.01 -15.57
CA LYS A 130 -13.46 -15.78 -16.78
C LYS A 130 -13.15 -17.25 -16.49
N ARG A 131 -12.61 -17.58 -15.30
CA ARG A 131 -12.31 -18.96 -14.91
C ARG A 131 -13.55 -19.73 -14.46
N THR A 132 -14.56 -19.06 -13.92
CA THR A 132 -15.82 -19.69 -13.51
C THR A 132 -16.80 -19.89 -14.67
N LYS A 133 -16.78 -19.03 -15.70
CA LYS A 133 -17.64 -19.17 -16.89
C LYS A 133 -17.12 -20.12 -17.98
N GLY A 134 -15.86 -20.55 -17.92
CA GLY A 134 -15.24 -21.45 -18.91
C GLY A 134 -15.32 -22.94 -18.60
N LYS A 135 -15.93 -23.36 -17.48
CA LYS A 135 -15.99 -24.76 -17.05
C LYS A 135 -17.42 -25.32 -17.09
N VAL A 136 -18.01 -25.34 -18.28
CA VAL A 136 -19.20 -26.16 -18.57
C VAL A 136 -18.98 -26.84 -19.92
N LYS A 137 -18.50 -28.08 -19.88
CA LYS A 137 -18.91 -29.22 -20.73
C LYS A 137 -18.57 -30.53 -20.00
N PRO A 138 -19.29 -31.63 -20.30
CA PRO A 138 -19.81 -32.56 -19.29
C PRO A 138 -19.04 -33.89 -19.19
N ALA A 139 -19.27 -34.54 -18.05
CA ALA A 139 -19.23 -35.97 -17.73
C ALA A 139 -18.40 -36.93 -18.60
N GLU A 140 -17.42 -37.59 -17.98
CA GLU A 140 -17.30 -39.04 -18.06
C GLU A 140 -16.90 -39.58 -16.68
N GLU A 141 -17.44 -40.75 -16.41
CA GLU A 141 -17.74 -41.45 -15.18
C GLU A 141 -16.56 -42.32 -14.73
N VAL A 142 -16.07 -42.18 -13.48
CA VAL A 142 -15.44 -43.30 -12.75
C VAL A 142 -15.68 -43.10 -11.26
N GLU A 143 -16.56 -43.93 -10.70
CA GLU A 143 -16.63 -44.25 -9.28
C GLU A 143 -15.28 -44.77 -8.77
N THR A 144 -14.78 -44.20 -7.69
CA THR A 144 -14.00 -44.95 -6.70
C THR A 144 -14.24 -44.36 -5.32
N THR A 145 -15.03 -45.08 -4.57
CA THR A 145 -15.22 -44.97 -3.13
C THR A 145 -13.92 -45.34 -2.41
N GLU A 146 -13.13 -44.36 -1.98
CA GLU A 146 -12.16 -44.60 -0.90
C GLU A 146 -12.23 -43.55 0.21
N ARG A 147 -12.65 -44.10 1.35
CA ARG A 147 -12.77 -43.51 2.68
C ARG A 147 -11.37 -43.22 3.23
N HIS A 148 -10.84 -42.02 2.99
CA HIS A 148 -9.59 -41.59 3.63
C HIS A 148 -9.84 -40.99 5.01
N GLN A 149 -9.21 -41.65 5.97
CA GLN A 149 -9.26 -41.40 7.40
C GLN A 149 -8.71 -40.01 7.75
N ARG A 150 -9.28 -39.38 8.78
CA ARG A 150 -8.73 -38.20 9.44
C ARG A 150 -7.35 -38.56 10.00
N SER A 151 -6.30 -37.96 9.45
CA SER A 151 -4.98 -37.96 10.06
C SER A 151 -4.96 -36.99 11.27
N PRO A 152 -4.23 -37.32 12.35
CA PRO A 152 -4.07 -36.44 13.51
C PRO A 152 -3.21 -35.22 13.17
N SER A 153 -3.50 -34.11 13.86
CA SER A 153 -2.94 -32.78 13.62
C SER A 153 -1.40 -32.72 13.57
N PRO A 154 -0.81 -31.87 12.72
CA PRO A 154 0.64 -31.63 12.75
C PRO A 154 1.08 -30.88 14.02
N PRO A 155 2.29 -31.16 14.56
CA PRO A 155 2.83 -30.50 15.75
C PRO A 155 3.14 -29.00 15.53
N PRO A 156 3.33 -28.21 16.60
CA PRO A 156 3.50 -26.76 16.53
C PRO A 156 4.70 -26.38 15.67
N GLN A 157 4.47 -25.59 14.63
CA GLN A 157 5.56 -25.07 13.78
C GLN A 157 6.33 -23.99 14.56
N GLU A 158 7.61 -24.24 14.80
CA GLU A 158 8.54 -23.24 15.31
C GLU A 158 8.59 -22.00 14.39
N ALA A 159 8.80 -20.83 15.00
CA ALA A 159 8.67 -19.52 14.37
C ALA A 159 9.60 -19.35 13.16
N LYS A 160 9.04 -19.46 11.95
CA LYS A 160 9.67 -19.22 10.63
C LYS A 160 10.10 -17.76 10.36
N PHE A 161 10.28 -16.95 11.41
CA PHE A 161 10.69 -15.54 11.30
C PHE A 161 12.15 -15.28 11.64
N SER A 162 12.91 -16.30 12.08
CA SER A 162 14.36 -16.20 12.32
C SER A 162 15.19 -16.08 11.02
N THR A 163 14.66 -16.55 9.89
CA THR A 163 15.40 -16.62 8.62
C THR A 163 15.13 -15.45 7.66
N ARG A 164 14.35 -14.44 8.06
CA ARG A 164 14.20 -13.24 7.24
C ARG A 164 15.43 -12.35 7.43
N PRO A 165 16.28 -12.15 6.39
CA PRO A 165 17.41 -11.25 6.51
C PRO A 165 16.88 -9.84 6.79
N LYS A 166 17.33 -9.26 7.91
CA LYS A 166 17.10 -7.86 8.25
C LYS A 166 17.77 -7.03 7.15
N GLU A 167 17.06 -6.08 6.54
CA GLU A 167 17.50 -5.34 5.34
C GLU A 167 18.73 -4.42 5.53
N PHE A 168 19.42 -4.54 6.65
CA PHE A 168 20.76 -4.02 6.82
C PHE A 168 21.65 -5.16 7.32
N ALA A 169 21.94 -6.12 6.43
CA ALA A 169 23.12 -6.95 6.57
C ALA A 169 24.33 -6.02 6.43
N THR A 170 24.80 -5.49 7.56
CA THR A 170 26.10 -4.81 7.65
C THR A 170 27.12 -5.73 7.00
N ALA A 171 27.79 -5.24 5.95
CA ALA A 171 28.80 -6.03 5.25
C ALA A 171 29.84 -6.48 6.29
N SER A 172 29.84 -7.77 6.59
CA SER A 172 30.73 -8.39 7.58
C SER A 172 32.13 -8.46 6.97
N THR A 173 32.79 -7.31 6.86
CA THR A 173 34.20 -7.20 6.53
C THR A 173 34.83 -6.41 7.66
N SER A 174 35.60 -7.09 8.51
CA SER A 174 36.11 -6.56 9.78
C SER A 174 37.13 -5.44 9.65
N ALA A 175 37.45 -4.98 8.43
CA ALA A 175 38.35 -3.86 8.18
C ALA A 175 37.70 -2.82 7.24
N PRO A 176 37.70 -1.51 7.60
CA PRO A 176 37.18 -0.46 6.74
C PRO A 176 38.07 -0.33 5.49
N LYS A 177 37.51 -0.62 4.31
CA LYS A 177 38.19 -0.44 3.03
C LYS A 177 38.41 1.05 2.77
N ARG A 178 39.60 1.42 2.26
CA ARG A 178 39.90 2.82 1.90
C ARG A 178 39.05 3.23 0.70
N LEU A 179 38.64 4.49 0.68
CA LEU A 179 37.68 5.03 -0.29
C LEU A 179 38.19 4.91 -1.74
N ASN A 180 39.51 5.03 -1.95
CA ASN A 180 40.14 4.86 -3.27
C ASN A 180 40.09 3.41 -3.77
N ASP A 181 40.19 2.41 -2.87
CA ASP A 181 40.13 1.00 -3.26
C ASP A 181 38.72 0.60 -3.69
N ILE A 182 37.69 1.26 -3.17
CA ILE A 182 36.28 1.04 -3.57
C ILE A 182 36.00 1.71 -4.92
N ALA A 183 36.54 2.91 -5.14
CA ALA A 183 36.26 3.71 -6.34
C ALA A 183 36.98 3.17 -7.60
N GLN A 184 38.17 2.58 -7.44
CA GLN A 184 38.99 2.08 -8.55
C GLN A 184 38.86 0.57 -8.77
N ALA A 185 38.28 -0.18 -7.84
CA ALA A 185 38.13 -1.62 -8.02
C ALA A 185 37.11 -1.92 -9.14
N PRO A 186 37.45 -2.80 -10.09
CA PRO A 186 36.47 -3.30 -11.04
C PRO A 186 35.32 -4.01 -10.29
N PRO A 187 34.07 -3.89 -10.75
CA PRO A 187 32.91 -4.42 -10.05
C PRO A 187 32.99 -5.95 -9.94
N GLU A 188 33.11 -6.45 -8.70
CA GLU A 188 33.07 -7.89 -8.44
C GLU A 188 31.64 -8.43 -8.52
N LEU A 189 31.34 -9.20 -9.57
CA LEU A 189 30.09 -9.93 -9.72
C LEU A 189 30.07 -11.15 -8.78
N LYS A 190 29.63 -10.96 -7.53
CA LYS A 190 29.40 -12.08 -6.61
C LYS A 190 28.39 -13.05 -7.21
N ARG A 191 28.74 -14.34 -7.24
CA ARG A 191 27.89 -15.42 -7.78
C ARG A 191 26.52 -15.39 -7.12
N LEU A 192 25.46 -15.46 -7.93
CA LEU A 192 24.09 -15.49 -7.44
C LEU A 192 23.91 -16.64 -6.44
N PRO A 193 23.11 -16.45 -5.37
CA PRO A 193 22.90 -17.48 -4.38
C PRO A 193 22.36 -18.75 -5.04
N ARG A 194 22.90 -19.90 -4.62
CA ARG A 194 22.54 -21.24 -5.10
C ARG A 194 21.01 -21.44 -4.97
N GLY A 195 20.30 -21.39 -6.10
CA GLY A 195 18.83 -21.46 -6.16
C GLY A 195 18.17 -20.34 -6.98
N ALA A 196 18.88 -19.24 -7.26
CA ALA A 196 18.45 -18.26 -8.26
C ALA A 196 18.82 -18.77 -9.65
N SER A 197 17.85 -19.36 -10.37
CA SER A 197 18.09 -19.79 -11.74
C SER A 197 18.25 -18.56 -12.65
N PRO A 198 19.21 -18.56 -13.59
CA PRO A 198 19.25 -17.59 -14.67
C PRO A 198 18.13 -17.91 -15.68
N ALA A 199 16.88 -17.76 -15.27
CA ALA A 199 15.70 -18.01 -16.10
C ALA A 199 15.48 -16.95 -17.20
N ILE A 200 16.36 -15.96 -17.28
CA ILE A 200 16.26 -14.86 -18.25
C ILE A 200 16.72 -15.30 -19.65
N ALA A 201 17.59 -16.30 -19.77
CA ALA A 201 18.16 -16.67 -21.08
C ALA A 201 17.39 -17.76 -21.86
N LYS A 202 16.32 -18.36 -21.32
CA LYS A 202 15.60 -19.48 -21.97
C LYS A 202 14.09 -19.26 -22.17
N ARG A 203 13.59 -18.04 -21.95
CA ARG A 203 12.17 -17.67 -22.17
C ARG A 203 12.02 -16.44 -23.06
N GLU A 204 12.95 -16.27 -24.00
CA GLU A 204 13.09 -15.10 -24.87
C GLU A 204 11.90 -14.85 -25.82
N GLY A 205 10.93 -15.77 -25.89
CA GLY A 205 9.71 -15.63 -26.69
C GLY A 205 8.42 -15.34 -25.92
N VAL A 206 8.39 -15.44 -24.58
CA VAL A 206 7.15 -15.27 -23.80
C VAL A 206 7.21 -14.00 -22.98
N LEU A 207 6.92 -12.87 -23.64
CA LEU A 207 6.73 -11.59 -22.97
C LEU A 207 5.56 -11.69 -21.98
N SER A 208 5.77 -11.22 -20.75
CA SER A 208 4.70 -11.10 -19.76
C SER A 208 3.56 -10.24 -20.32
N MET A 209 2.30 -10.59 -20.04
CA MET A 209 1.14 -9.80 -20.48
C MET A 209 1.25 -8.32 -20.09
N SER A 210 1.85 -8.01 -18.94
CA SER A 210 2.13 -6.63 -18.51
C SER A 210 3.15 -5.91 -19.41
N GLN A 211 4.18 -6.61 -19.87
CA GLN A 211 5.19 -6.09 -20.79
C GLN A 211 4.61 -5.88 -22.19
N LYS A 212 3.72 -6.79 -22.63
CA LYS A 212 3.00 -6.66 -23.89
C LYS A 212 2.13 -5.40 -23.92
N VAL A 213 1.39 -5.10 -22.84
CA VAL A 213 0.59 -3.87 -22.72
C VAL A 213 1.46 -2.62 -22.77
N LEU A 214 2.63 -2.63 -22.12
CA LEU A 214 3.55 -1.51 -22.13
C LEU A 214 4.08 -1.24 -23.55
N MET A 215 4.49 -2.29 -24.28
CA MET A 215 4.92 -2.18 -25.67
C MET A 215 3.80 -1.76 -26.62
N GLU A 216 2.56 -2.17 -26.37
CA GLU A 216 1.39 -1.73 -27.14
C GLU A 216 1.14 -0.22 -26.96
N GLN A 217 1.26 0.31 -25.73
CA GLN A 217 1.17 1.75 -25.48
C GLN A 217 2.28 2.55 -26.16
N GLU A 218 3.52 2.03 -26.15
CA GLU A 218 4.65 2.66 -26.86
C GLU A 218 4.43 2.64 -28.37
N ARG A 219 3.90 1.54 -28.91
CA ARG A 219 3.54 1.41 -30.32
C ARG A 219 2.46 2.42 -30.73
N GLU A 220 1.42 2.58 -29.93
CA GLU A 220 0.36 3.57 -30.18
C GLU A 220 0.91 5.00 -30.19
N LYS A 221 1.78 5.34 -29.22
CA LYS A 221 2.46 6.64 -29.17
C LYS A 221 3.33 6.88 -30.41
N ALA A 222 4.09 5.88 -30.84
CA ALA A 222 4.92 5.97 -32.04
C ALA A 222 4.09 6.17 -33.31
N ILE A 223 2.98 5.42 -33.46
CA ILE A 223 2.05 5.58 -34.58
C ILE A 223 1.41 6.96 -34.56
N ALA A 224 0.97 7.46 -33.40
CA ALA A 224 0.40 8.79 -33.27
C ALA A 224 1.40 9.89 -33.70
N ARG A 225 2.64 9.81 -33.21
CA ARG A 225 3.71 10.73 -33.60
C ARG A 225 4.00 10.67 -35.11
N TYR A 226 4.04 9.47 -35.68
CA TYR A 226 4.26 9.31 -37.12
C TYR A 226 3.10 9.87 -37.95
N ARG A 227 1.85 9.71 -37.49
CA ARG A 227 0.67 10.31 -38.15
C ARG A 227 0.72 11.83 -38.11
N GLN A 228 1.11 12.42 -36.98
CA GLN A 228 1.30 13.87 -36.86
C GLN A 228 2.38 14.37 -37.82
N LEU A 229 3.55 13.70 -37.85
CA LEU A 229 4.67 14.06 -38.72
C LEU A 229 4.30 13.91 -40.21
N LYS A 230 3.53 12.88 -40.56
CA LYS A 230 3.03 12.69 -41.93
C LYS A 230 1.97 13.73 -42.31
N ALA A 231 1.10 14.13 -41.36
CA ALA A 231 0.13 15.20 -41.56
C ALA A 231 0.82 16.56 -41.74
N SER A 232 1.83 16.87 -40.91
CA SER A 232 2.61 18.09 -41.06
C SER A 232 3.36 18.11 -42.39
N ARG A 233 3.97 16.98 -42.80
CA ARG A 233 4.66 16.88 -44.10
C ARG A 233 3.71 17.07 -45.30
N ARG A 234 2.48 16.57 -45.21
CA ARG A 234 1.45 16.79 -46.24
C ARG A 234 0.97 18.24 -46.27
N LEU A 235 0.84 18.87 -45.10
CA LEU A 235 0.44 20.27 -44.99
C LEU A 235 1.51 21.18 -45.62
N THR A 236 2.78 20.97 -45.27
CA THR A 236 3.90 21.75 -45.83
C THR A 236 4.04 21.54 -47.33
N SER A 237 3.91 20.30 -47.83
CA SER A 237 3.97 20.04 -49.27
C SER A 237 2.79 20.62 -50.06
N ASN A 238 1.63 20.81 -49.44
CA ASN A 238 0.47 21.41 -50.10
C ASN A 238 0.53 22.95 -50.13
N VAL A 239 1.33 23.55 -49.24
CA VAL A 239 1.55 25.01 -49.19
C VAL A 239 2.57 25.41 -50.28
N GLU A 240 3.65 24.65 -50.45
CA GLU A 240 4.67 24.92 -51.48
C GLU A 240 4.16 24.85 -52.93
N ILE A 241 3.03 24.17 -53.19
CA ILE A 241 2.43 24.08 -54.53
C ILE A 241 1.50 25.27 -54.84
N LYS A 242 1.01 26.00 -53.82
CA LYS A 242 0.10 27.13 -54.02
C LYS A 242 0.78 28.48 -54.22
N ASP A 243 2.01 28.64 -53.74
CA ASP A 243 2.75 29.91 -53.84
C ASP A 243 3.59 30.02 -55.14
N GLY A 244 3.44 29.08 -56.08
CA GLY A 244 4.23 29.00 -57.31
C GLY A 244 3.48 29.34 -58.61
N ASP A 245 2.19 29.69 -58.56
CA ASP A 245 1.35 29.91 -59.77
C ASP A 245 0.79 31.35 -59.89
N ASP A 246 1.21 32.29 -59.03
CA ASP A 246 0.83 33.72 -59.11
C ASP A 246 2.05 34.61 -59.46
N SER A 247 2.71 34.36 -60.60
CA SER A 247 3.69 35.27 -61.20
C SER A 247 3.64 35.25 -62.73
#